data_AF-A0A1S7PEQ5-F1
#
_entry.id   AF-A0A1S7PEQ5-F1
#
_cell.length_a   1.000
_cell.length_b   1.000
_cell.length_c   1.000
_cell.angle_alpha   90.00
_cell.angle_beta   90.00
_cell.angle_gamma   90.00
#
_symmetry.space_group_name_H-M   'P 1'
#
loop_
_entity.id
_entity.type
_entity.pdbx_description
1 polymer ?
#
loop_
_entity_poly.entity_id
_entity_poly.type
_entity_poly.pdbx_seq_one_letter_code
_entity_poly.pdbx_strand_id
1 'polypeptide(L)'
;MFAAPDGTIHLRTADHIGQPTSQAVAFPNETAKERVSGMIRVRDAFAKLRRAQISETATDQQIENLRNRLNNLYDGFVKSYGPINSDANKRLFRDDPTWPQISALEQSFDKGLSAAMAKKTGEKARAATAEKAAIFTRRTQQPYRRPTSASSAKDALATVLNDYGRINLEAMSQLYGKPVDAIVDELGPLVFKTPTGAYETADQYLSGNVKQKLAEAERAAEQDPEYRRNVNALRDVIPADIEAIDIDVKPGAPWLPANHVEDFVSHIGQGAVKPRAFYSAANAKWAITVPQVTPAAQVQWGTDRAGVDTVLSAALNGQTITIHDRTTDGKSVVNQPATDAANEKVERVKSEWRKWLWQDDKRRDELARLYNDTFNTDVVQQFDGSHLTLPGKVGDDIIELRPSQKNFIWRTLQSGTALADHTVGAGKTFAAIASVMEKRRTGQARKPMLVVPNHLVGQWAADFVRLYPGAKVLAATKQDFEKDRRKRLFARIATGDWDAVIVAHSSFGRIGIDPNYEAQFIQQQMDDLEASLAEVRRETGQKSRNVAQLTKWRDNLKAKMERLLDSGRKDDGPARSAIGGSRCRAGP
;
A
#
# COMPACT_ATOMS: atom_id res chain seq x y z
N MET A 1 -31.75 -11.26 -4.82
CA MET A 1 -33.03 -11.98 -4.91
C MET A 1 -34.12 -11.25 -4.13
N PHE A 2 -35.38 -11.36 -4.54
CA PHE A 2 -36.53 -10.83 -3.80
C PHE A 2 -37.73 -11.77 -3.97
N ALA A 3 -38.67 -11.77 -3.02
CA ALA A 3 -39.92 -12.52 -3.13
C ALA A 3 -40.97 -11.64 -3.82
N ALA A 4 -41.61 -12.16 -4.87
CA ALA A 4 -42.75 -11.55 -5.52
C ALA A 4 -44.06 -11.82 -4.73
N PRO A 5 -45.14 -11.05 -4.98
CA PRO A 5 -46.42 -11.23 -4.27
C PRO A 5 -47.03 -12.63 -4.38
N ASP A 6 -46.75 -13.34 -5.46
CA ASP A 6 -47.17 -14.72 -5.72
C ASP A 6 -46.31 -15.78 -4.99
N GLY A 7 -45.32 -15.35 -4.20
CA GLY A 7 -44.42 -16.23 -3.46
C GLY A 7 -43.25 -16.80 -4.29
N THR A 8 -43.13 -16.43 -5.57
CA THR A 8 -41.97 -16.80 -6.39
C THR A 8 -40.76 -15.94 -6.04
N ILE A 9 -39.55 -16.50 -6.17
CA ILE A 9 -38.30 -15.77 -5.89
C ILE A 9 -37.68 -15.36 -7.21
N HIS A 10 -37.34 -14.07 -7.31
CA HIS A 10 -36.79 -13.45 -8.50
C HIS A 10 -35.38 -12.92 -8.26
N LEU A 11 -34.53 -13.03 -9.27
CA LEU A 11 -33.23 -12.38 -9.34
C LEU A 11 -33.34 -11.13 -10.22
N ARG A 12 -32.89 -9.97 -9.69
CA ARG A 12 -32.86 -8.73 -10.45
C ARG A 12 -31.84 -8.85 -11.59
N THR A 13 -32.26 -8.48 -12.79
CA THR A 13 -31.41 -8.40 -14.00
C THR A 13 -31.20 -6.94 -14.39
N ALA A 14 -30.35 -6.70 -15.40
CA ALA A 14 -30.10 -5.35 -15.89
C ALA A 14 -31.38 -4.74 -16.45
N ASP A 15 -31.68 -3.51 -16.07
CA ASP A 15 -32.87 -2.82 -16.54
C ASP A 15 -32.86 -2.72 -18.07
N HIS A 16 -34.02 -2.91 -18.69
CA HIS A 16 -34.20 -2.82 -20.14
C HIS A 16 -35.00 -1.56 -20.44
N ILE A 17 -34.40 -0.59 -21.12
CA ILE A 17 -35.04 0.70 -21.49
C ILE A 17 -35.62 1.40 -20.24
N GLY A 18 -34.82 1.48 -19.17
CA GLY A 18 -35.22 2.09 -17.89
C GLY A 18 -36.27 1.30 -17.10
N GLN A 19 -36.75 0.16 -17.62
CA GLN A 19 -37.68 -0.69 -16.90
C GLN A 19 -36.94 -1.77 -16.10
N PRO A 20 -37.30 -1.90 -14.81
CA PRO A 20 -37.01 -3.06 -13.99
C PRO A 20 -37.22 -4.42 -14.67
N THR A 21 -36.16 -5.23 -14.79
CA THR A 21 -36.31 -6.63 -15.23
C THR A 21 -35.88 -7.62 -14.13
N SER A 22 -36.49 -8.80 -14.13
CA SER A 22 -36.10 -9.90 -13.24
C SER A 22 -36.35 -11.27 -13.87
N GLN A 23 -35.65 -12.27 -13.35
CA GLN A 23 -35.81 -13.67 -13.75
C GLN A 23 -36.20 -14.51 -12.54
N ALA A 24 -37.20 -15.38 -12.70
CA ALA A 24 -37.58 -16.35 -11.68
C ALA A 24 -36.42 -17.34 -11.43
N VAL A 25 -36.17 -17.62 -10.15
CA VAL A 25 -35.13 -18.56 -9.71
C VAL A 25 -35.75 -19.94 -9.52
N ALA A 26 -35.23 -20.93 -10.24
CA ALA A 26 -35.60 -22.33 -10.05
C ALA A 26 -34.82 -22.92 -8.87
N PHE A 27 -35.51 -23.68 -8.01
CA PHE A 27 -34.92 -24.37 -6.87
C PHE A 27 -35.00 -25.89 -7.05
N PRO A 28 -34.02 -26.64 -6.52
CA PRO A 28 -34.00 -28.10 -6.65
C PRO A 28 -35.13 -28.80 -5.87
N ASN A 29 -35.68 -28.16 -4.83
CA ASN A 29 -36.80 -28.66 -4.04
C ASN A 29 -37.45 -27.50 -3.25
N GLU A 30 -38.62 -27.76 -2.65
CA GLU A 30 -39.35 -26.75 -1.88
C GLU A 30 -38.57 -26.30 -0.64
N THR A 31 -37.86 -27.21 0.05
CA THR A 31 -37.02 -26.85 1.21
C THR A 31 -35.93 -25.83 0.84
N ALA A 32 -35.32 -25.94 -0.34
CA ALA A 32 -34.32 -24.99 -0.81
C ALA A 32 -34.95 -23.62 -1.09
N LYS A 33 -36.14 -23.59 -1.69
CA LYS A 33 -36.92 -22.35 -1.91
C LYS A 33 -37.31 -21.71 -0.58
N GLU A 34 -37.77 -22.49 0.39
CA GLU A 34 -38.12 -22.00 1.73
C GLU A 34 -36.91 -21.44 2.48
N ARG A 35 -35.74 -22.10 2.41
CA ARG A 35 -34.47 -21.58 2.97
C ARG A 35 -34.14 -20.21 2.40
N VAL A 36 -34.19 -20.05 1.08
CA VAL A 36 -33.91 -18.76 0.43
C VAL A 36 -34.96 -17.72 0.79
N SER A 37 -36.25 -18.08 0.81
CA SER A 37 -37.35 -17.20 1.23
C SER A 37 -37.17 -16.71 2.68
N GLY A 38 -36.81 -17.61 3.60
CA GLY A 38 -36.50 -17.28 4.99
C GLY A 38 -35.33 -16.32 5.13
N MET A 39 -34.22 -16.58 4.43
CA MET A 39 -33.05 -15.68 4.41
C MET A 39 -33.40 -14.30 3.81
N ILE A 40 -34.25 -14.22 2.78
CA ILE A 40 -34.76 -12.95 2.23
C ILE A 40 -35.52 -12.17 3.31
N ARG A 41 -36.40 -12.83 4.07
CA ARG A 41 -37.17 -12.17 5.14
C ARG A 41 -36.27 -11.64 6.25
N VAL A 42 -35.28 -12.44 6.69
CA VAL A 42 -34.29 -12.02 7.69
C VAL A 42 -33.48 -10.83 7.18
N ARG A 43 -32.98 -10.89 5.94
CA ARG A 43 -32.26 -9.80 5.29
C ARG A 43 -33.08 -8.51 5.25
N ASP A 44 -34.34 -8.59 4.81
CA ASP A 44 -35.17 -7.41 4.63
C ASP A 44 -35.53 -6.77 5.98
N ALA A 45 -35.76 -7.59 7.02
CA ALA A 45 -35.95 -7.12 8.39
C ALA A 45 -34.68 -6.46 8.93
N PHE A 46 -33.51 -7.07 8.73
CA PHE A 46 -32.22 -6.51 9.11
C PHE A 46 -31.96 -5.17 8.43
N ALA A 47 -32.21 -5.07 7.11
CA ALA A 47 -32.04 -3.84 6.35
C ALA A 47 -32.99 -2.71 6.80
N LYS A 48 -34.19 -3.04 7.29
CA LYS A 48 -35.14 -2.07 7.89
C LYS A 48 -34.66 -1.61 9.26
N LEU A 49 -34.30 -2.53 10.15
CA LEU A 49 -33.78 -2.20 11.49
C LEU A 49 -32.54 -1.31 11.38
N ARG A 50 -31.58 -1.69 10.53
CA ARG A 50 -30.36 -0.91 10.30
C ARG A 50 -30.66 0.52 9.86
N ARG A 51 -31.57 0.70 8.89
CA ARG A 51 -31.99 2.04 8.43
C ARG A 51 -32.60 2.88 9.55
N ALA A 52 -33.39 2.26 10.43
CA ALA A 52 -33.94 2.96 11.59
C ALA A 52 -32.85 3.34 12.60
N GLN A 53 -31.83 2.51 12.84
CA GLN A 53 -30.76 2.82 13.79
C GLN A 53 -29.90 4.04 13.40
N ILE A 54 -29.78 4.32 12.11
CA ILE A 54 -29.04 5.49 11.61
C ILE A 54 -29.94 6.68 11.25
N SER A 55 -31.26 6.54 11.43
CA SER A 55 -32.21 7.62 11.20
C SER A 55 -32.23 8.61 12.36
N GLU A 56 -32.24 9.90 12.05
CA GLU A 56 -32.38 10.97 13.05
C GLU A 56 -33.79 11.07 13.63
N THR A 57 -34.79 10.55 12.91
CA THR A 57 -36.21 10.69 13.24
C THR A 57 -36.82 9.42 13.84
N ALA A 58 -36.12 8.29 13.79
CA ALA A 58 -36.63 7.04 14.32
C ALA A 58 -36.60 7.05 15.85
N THR A 59 -37.72 6.73 16.49
CA THR A 59 -37.82 6.63 17.95
C THR A 59 -37.24 5.30 18.44
N ASP A 60 -36.79 5.26 19.70
CA ASP A 60 -36.26 4.02 20.29
C ASP A 60 -37.30 2.90 20.29
N GLN A 61 -38.59 3.23 20.48
CA GLN A 61 -39.69 2.25 20.37
C GLN A 61 -39.83 1.66 18.97
N GLN A 62 -39.68 2.47 17.91
CA GLN A 62 -39.70 1.97 16.54
C GLN A 62 -38.52 1.04 16.26
N ILE A 63 -37.33 1.38 16.77
CA ILE A 63 -36.14 0.55 16.66
C ILE A 63 -36.35 -0.79 17.38
N GLU A 64 -36.91 -0.78 18.60
CA GLU A 64 -37.20 -2.00 19.36
C GLU A 64 -38.22 -2.90 18.65
N ASN A 65 -39.27 -2.33 18.09
CA ASN A 65 -40.26 -3.09 17.33
C ASN A 65 -39.63 -3.78 16.10
N LEU A 66 -38.75 -3.09 15.38
CA LEU A 66 -38.00 -3.67 14.26
C LEU A 66 -37.00 -4.74 14.72
N ARG A 67 -36.38 -4.57 15.90
CA ARG A 67 -35.47 -5.55 16.51
C ARG A 67 -36.20 -6.82 16.90
N ASN A 68 -37.36 -6.70 17.55
CA ASN A 68 -38.21 -7.85 17.87
C ASN A 68 -38.66 -8.59 16.61
N ARG A 69 -39.00 -7.85 15.55
CA ARG A 69 -39.32 -8.47 14.25
C ARG A 69 -38.14 -9.25 13.66
N LEU A 70 -36.93 -8.69 13.74
CA LEU A 70 -35.72 -9.37 13.28
C LEU A 70 -35.43 -10.64 14.11
N ASN A 71 -35.51 -10.55 15.45
CA ASN A 71 -35.33 -11.70 16.35
C ASN A 71 -36.30 -12.83 15.99
N ASN A 72 -37.60 -12.54 15.88
CA ASN A 72 -38.61 -13.56 15.60
C ASN A 72 -38.38 -14.26 14.24
N LEU A 73 -38.00 -13.50 13.22
CA LEU A 73 -37.72 -14.08 11.89
C LEU A 73 -36.44 -14.92 11.89
N TYR A 74 -35.40 -14.46 12.58
CA TYR A 74 -34.14 -15.18 12.70
C TYR A 74 -34.28 -16.46 13.52
N ASP A 75 -34.92 -16.39 14.70
CA ASP A 75 -35.10 -17.55 15.58
C ASP A 75 -35.99 -18.61 14.93
N GLY A 76 -37.05 -18.18 14.23
CA GLY A 76 -37.86 -19.07 13.40
C GLY A 76 -37.05 -19.74 12.29
N PHE A 77 -36.19 -18.98 11.61
CA PHE A 77 -35.32 -19.52 10.56
C PHE A 77 -34.33 -20.55 11.12
N VAL A 78 -33.61 -20.22 12.20
CA VAL A 78 -32.61 -21.11 12.82
C VAL A 78 -33.25 -22.37 13.35
N LYS A 79 -34.45 -22.29 13.96
CA LYS A 79 -35.20 -23.45 14.42
C LYS A 79 -35.54 -24.43 13.29
N SER A 80 -35.90 -23.92 12.11
CA SER A 80 -36.31 -24.76 10.98
C SER A 80 -35.13 -25.24 10.12
N TYR A 81 -34.09 -24.42 9.95
CA TYR A 81 -33.07 -24.64 8.92
C TYR A 81 -31.63 -24.61 9.44
N GLY A 82 -31.42 -24.40 10.74
CA GLY A 82 -30.12 -24.20 11.38
C GLY A 82 -29.52 -22.82 11.10
N PRO A 83 -28.29 -22.56 11.58
CA PRO A 83 -27.62 -21.27 11.37
C PRO A 83 -27.53 -20.87 9.89
N ILE A 84 -27.68 -19.57 9.60
CA ILE A 84 -27.52 -18.93 8.29
C ILE A 84 -26.16 -19.30 7.67
N ASN A 85 -25.09 -19.34 8.45
CA ASN A 85 -23.74 -19.63 7.99
C ASN A 85 -23.47 -21.13 7.74
N SER A 86 -24.44 -22.02 7.98
CA SER A 86 -24.33 -23.43 7.61
C SER A 86 -24.15 -23.64 6.11
N ASP A 87 -23.42 -24.68 5.71
CA ASP A 87 -23.07 -24.93 4.30
C ASP A 87 -24.29 -25.05 3.38
N ALA A 88 -25.38 -25.64 3.87
CA ALA A 88 -26.63 -25.78 3.14
C ALA A 88 -27.27 -24.43 2.81
N ASN A 89 -27.32 -23.51 3.79
CA ASN A 89 -27.87 -22.17 3.62
C ASN A 89 -26.94 -21.30 2.76
N LYS A 90 -25.65 -21.29 3.10
CA LYS A 90 -24.61 -20.54 2.38
C LYS A 90 -24.58 -20.88 0.90
N ARG A 91 -24.63 -22.17 0.53
CA ARG A 91 -24.60 -22.59 -0.88
C ARG A 91 -25.77 -22.02 -1.70
N LEU A 92 -26.95 -21.85 -1.09
CA LEU A 92 -28.15 -21.37 -1.77
C LEU A 92 -28.19 -19.83 -1.91
N PHE A 93 -27.48 -19.10 -1.04
CA PHE A 93 -27.57 -17.64 -0.98
C PHE A 93 -26.28 -16.88 -1.30
N ARG A 94 -25.12 -17.56 -1.36
CA ARG A 94 -23.80 -16.92 -1.53
C ARG A 94 -23.65 -16.02 -2.77
N ASP A 95 -24.42 -16.28 -3.83
CA ASP A 95 -24.34 -15.51 -5.07
C ASP A 95 -25.17 -14.20 -4.98
N ASP A 96 -25.97 -14.05 -3.92
CA ASP A 96 -26.68 -12.81 -3.62
C ASP A 96 -25.70 -11.74 -3.12
N PRO A 97 -25.73 -10.51 -3.67
CA PRO A 97 -24.84 -9.43 -3.23
C PRO A 97 -24.94 -9.08 -1.74
N THR A 98 -26.07 -9.38 -1.10
CA THR A 98 -26.31 -9.12 0.31
C THR A 98 -25.92 -10.27 1.23
N TRP A 99 -25.38 -11.38 0.71
CA TRP A 99 -24.92 -12.50 1.53
C TRP A 99 -24.01 -12.06 2.69
N PRO A 100 -23.00 -11.17 2.50
CA PRO A 100 -22.17 -10.70 3.61
C PRO A 100 -22.97 -10.04 4.74
N GLN A 101 -24.10 -9.38 4.41
CA GLN A 101 -24.96 -8.70 5.38
C GLN A 101 -25.63 -9.67 6.35
N ILE A 102 -26.23 -10.73 5.83
CA ILE A 102 -26.88 -11.75 6.67
C ILE A 102 -25.87 -12.68 7.33
N SER A 103 -24.74 -12.96 6.69
CA SER A 103 -23.67 -13.78 7.25
C SER A 103 -23.09 -13.17 8.53
N ALA A 104 -23.00 -11.83 8.58
CA ALA A 104 -22.51 -11.08 9.76
C ALA A 104 -23.50 -11.03 10.94
N LEU A 105 -24.73 -11.52 10.79
CA LEU A 105 -25.68 -11.66 11.90
C LEU A 105 -25.28 -12.77 12.88
N GLU A 106 -24.38 -13.65 12.47
CA GLU A 106 -23.89 -14.79 13.22
C GLU A 106 -22.40 -14.62 13.52
N GLN A 107 -22.06 -14.52 14.80
CA GLN A 107 -20.71 -14.47 15.32
C GLN A 107 -20.28 -15.86 15.81
N SER A 108 -18.96 -16.07 15.91
CA SER A 108 -18.38 -17.30 16.47
C SER A 108 -18.96 -18.57 15.85
N PHE A 109 -19.31 -18.54 14.55
CA PHE A 109 -19.98 -19.66 13.89
C PHE A 109 -19.09 -20.91 13.92
N ASP A 110 -19.63 -21.96 14.51
CA ASP A 110 -19.03 -23.26 14.53
C ASP A 110 -19.85 -24.20 13.66
N LYS A 111 -19.20 -24.77 12.63
CA LYS A 111 -19.84 -25.65 11.65
C LYS A 111 -20.39 -26.95 12.25
N GLY A 112 -20.05 -27.25 13.50
CA GLY A 112 -20.42 -28.51 14.12
C GLY A 112 -19.51 -29.66 13.66
N LEU A 113 -19.85 -30.87 14.12
CA LEU A 113 -19.27 -32.11 13.67
C LEU A 113 -20.42 -33.08 13.40
N SER A 114 -20.61 -33.47 12.14
CA SER A 114 -21.69 -34.40 11.78
C SER A 114 -21.41 -35.80 12.36
N ALA A 115 -22.46 -36.58 12.59
CA ALA A 115 -22.31 -37.96 13.09
C ALA A 115 -21.39 -38.83 12.21
N ALA A 116 -21.41 -38.59 10.90
CA ALA A 116 -20.53 -39.29 9.95
C ALA A 116 -19.04 -38.88 10.11
N MET A 117 -18.77 -37.61 10.39
CA MET A 117 -17.40 -37.11 10.59
C MET A 117 -16.88 -37.47 11.99
N ALA A 118 -17.73 -37.34 13.00
CA ALA A 118 -17.51 -37.79 14.39
C ALA A 118 -16.99 -39.23 14.45
N LYS A 119 -17.65 -40.14 13.72
CA LYS A 119 -17.24 -41.54 13.62
C LYS A 119 -15.87 -41.74 12.98
N LYS A 120 -15.43 -40.83 12.10
CA LYS A 120 -14.12 -40.89 11.44
C LYS A 120 -13.00 -40.26 12.27
N THR A 121 -13.29 -39.21 13.04
CA THR A 121 -12.29 -38.49 13.83
C THR A 121 -12.21 -38.96 15.29
N GLY A 122 -13.15 -39.80 15.74
CA GLY A 122 -13.21 -40.27 17.13
C GLY A 122 -13.79 -39.22 18.09
N GLU A 123 -14.29 -38.09 17.58
CA GLU A 123 -14.89 -37.01 18.37
C GLU A 123 -16.42 -37.20 18.50
N LYS A 124 -17.05 -36.47 19.45
CA LYS A 124 -18.51 -36.48 19.59
C LYS A 124 -19.17 -35.58 18.53
N ALA A 125 -20.30 -36.05 17.98
CA ALA A 125 -21.13 -35.23 17.11
C ALA A 125 -21.63 -34.00 17.87
N ARG A 126 -21.58 -32.84 17.19
CA ARG A 126 -21.98 -31.55 17.77
C ARG A 126 -22.71 -30.75 16.71
N ALA A 127 -23.82 -30.13 17.08
CA ALA A 127 -24.60 -29.31 16.17
C ALA A 127 -23.80 -28.08 15.74
N ALA A 128 -24.15 -27.52 14.58
CA ALA A 128 -23.64 -26.21 14.20
C ALA A 128 -24.23 -25.15 15.13
N THR A 129 -23.40 -24.24 15.61
CA THR A 129 -23.79 -23.17 16.55
C THR A 129 -23.32 -21.81 16.06
N ALA A 130 -24.02 -20.77 16.45
CA ALA A 130 -23.66 -19.38 16.18
C ALA A 130 -24.17 -18.50 17.32
N GLU A 131 -23.43 -17.43 17.59
CA GLU A 131 -23.83 -16.37 18.52
C GLU A 131 -24.54 -15.25 17.74
N LYS A 132 -25.63 -14.72 18.28
CA LYS A 132 -26.32 -13.56 17.66
C LYS A 132 -25.41 -12.33 17.72
N ALA A 133 -25.38 -11.58 16.62
CA ALA A 133 -24.73 -10.27 16.61
C ALA A 133 -25.41 -9.26 17.56
N ALA A 134 -24.67 -8.23 17.99
CA ALA A 134 -25.15 -7.22 18.94
C ALA A 134 -26.44 -6.49 18.52
N ILE A 135 -26.77 -6.47 17.22
CA ILE A 135 -27.97 -5.81 16.71
C ILE A 135 -29.28 -6.44 17.20
N PHE A 136 -29.22 -7.71 17.63
CA PHE A 136 -30.36 -8.43 18.17
C PHE A 136 -30.73 -8.02 19.61
N THR A 137 -29.85 -7.31 20.32
CA THR A 137 -30.03 -6.98 21.74
C THR A 137 -29.95 -5.48 22.03
N ARG A 138 -29.18 -4.71 21.25
CA ARG A 138 -29.01 -3.27 21.46
C ARG A 138 -28.93 -2.48 20.17
N ARG A 139 -28.96 -1.15 20.26
CA ARG A 139 -28.66 -0.26 19.12
C ARG A 139 -27.15 -0.33 18.87
N THR A 140 -26.74 -0.60 17.63
CA THR A 140 -25.33 -0.82 17.26
C THR A 140 -24.72 0.33 16.48
N GLN A 141 -25.55 1.21 15.93
CA GLN A 141 -25.15 2.41 15.20
C GLN A 141 -25.99 3.59 15.68
N GLN A 142 -25.40 4.78 15.65
CA GLN A 142 -26.09 6.04 15.87
C GLN A 142 -26.03 6.92 14.61
N PRO A 143 -26.97 7.86 14.44
CA PRO A 143 -26.89 8.83 13.36
C PRO A 143 -25.63 9.68 13.58
N TYR A 144 -24.78 9.77 12.56
CA TYR A 144 -23.64 10.68 12.64
C TYR A 144 -24.16 12.11 12.50
N ARG A 145 -24.01 12.90 13.57
CA ARG A 145 -24.25 14.34 13.55
C ARG A 145 -22.91 15.03 13.43
N ARG A 146 -22.69 15.66 12.28
CA ARG A 146 -21.53 16.54 12.10
C ARG A 146 -21.60 17.66 13.14
N PRO A 147 -20.53 17.92 13.90
CA PRO A 147 -20.48 19.09 14.77
C PRO A 147 -20.75 20.36 13.95
N THR A 148 -21.72 21.17 14.40
CA THR A 148 -22.05 22.46 13.78
C THR A 148 -21.37 23.64 14.47
N SER A 149 -20.73 23.40 15.62
CA SER A 149 -19.93 24.36 16.36
C SER A 149 -18.75 23.65 17.04
N ALA A 150 -17.70 24.40 17.34
CA ALA A 150 -16.54 23.95 18.10
C ALA A 150 -16.37 24.81 19.36
N SER A 151 -15.93 24.18 20.46
CA SER A 151 -15.66 24.85 21.74
C SER A 151 -14.24 25.41 21.86
N SER A 152 -13.32 24.97 20.99
CA SER A 152 -11.92 25.39 20.97
C SER A 152 -11.34 25.31 19.56
N ALA A 153 -10.19 25.95 19.34
CA ALA A 153 -9.47 25.84 18.08
C ALA A 153 -9.00 24.40 17.80
N LYS A 154 -8.69 23.62 18.85
CA LYS A 154 -8.34 22.20 18.73
C LYS A 154 -9.52 21.34 18.29
N ASP A 155 -10.72 21.59 18.83
CA ASP A 155 -11.93 20.88 18.42
C ASP A 155 -12.31 21.21 16.97
N ALA A 156 -12.15 22.49 16.59
CA ALA A 156 -12.33 22.94 15.21
C ALA A 156 -11.33 22.26 14.26
N LEU A 157 -10.05 22.18 14.67
CA LEU A 157 -8.99 21.50 13.91
C LEU A 157 -9.33 20.02 13.72
N ALA A 158 -9.64 19.31 14.80
CA ALA A 158 -10.02 17.91 14.78
C ALA A 158 -11.20 17.64 13.83
N THR A 159 -12.24 18.48 13.90
CA THR A 159 -13.42 18.38 13.03
C THR A 159 -13.05 18.60 11.56
N VAL A 160 -12.24 19.62 11.27
CA VAL A 160 -11.82 19.95 9.90
C VAL A 160 -10.86 18.92 9.33
N LEU A 161 -9.93 18.38 10.12
CA LEU A 161 -9.07 17.27 9.71
C LEU A 161 -9.89 16.02 9.43
N ASN A 162 -10.91 15.72 10.24
CA ASN A 162 -11.83 14.62 9.99
C ASN A 162 -12.65 14.85 8.69
N ASP A 163 -13.10 16.05 8.41
CA ASP A 163 -13.92 16.33 7.22
C ASP A 163 -13.12 16.36 5.92
N TYR A 164 -11.97 17.05 5.92
CA TYR A 164 -11.22 17.40 4.71
C TYR A 164 -9.88 16.67 4.59
N GLY A 165 -9.38 16.06 5.67
CA GLY A 165 -8.03 15.49 5.72
C GLY A 165 -6.90 16.53 5.67
N ARG A 166 -7.21 17.82 5.84
CA ARG A 166 -6.24 18.93 5.80
C ARG A 166 -6.74 20.10 6.61
N ILE A 167 -5.83 21.01 6.98
CA ILE A 167 -6.20 22.28 7.60
C ILE A 167 -7.03 23.12 6.62
N ASN A 168 -8.13 23.69 7.11
CA ASN A 168 -8.95 24.66 6.40
C ASN A 168 -9.39 25.73 7.41
N LEU A 169 -8.64 26.83 7.45
CA LEU A 169 -8.83 27.90 8.44
C LEU A 169 -10.18 28.60 8.29
N GLU A 170 -10.73 28.69 7.09
CA GLU A 170 -12.08 29.24 6.87
C GLU A 170 -13.14 28.35 7.49
N ALA A 171 -13.08 27.04 7.26
CA ALA A 171 -14.01 26.09 7.87
C ALA A 171 -13.87 26.06 9.40
N MET A 172 -12.64 26.20 9.92
CA MET A 172 -12.40 26.30 11.36
C MET A 172 -13.00 27.59 11.95
N SER A 173 -12.84 28.72 11.24
CA SER A 173 -13.42 30.01 11.63
C SER A 173 -14.94 29.95 11.67
N GLN A 174 -15.58 29.33 10.67
CA GLN A 174 -17.03 29.13 10.66
C GLN A 174 -17.53 28.22 11.80
N LEU A 175 -16.80 27.15 12.12
CA LEU A 175 -17.18 26.23 13.20
C LEU A 175 -16.98 26.84 14.59
N TYR A 176 -15.88 27.56 14.81
CA TYR A 176 -15.54 28.10 16.12
C TYR A 176 -16.09 29.51 16.36
N GLY A 177 -16.41 30.25 15.31
CA GLY A 177 -16.90 31.63 15.40
C GLY A 177 -15.82 32.66 15.77
N LYS A 178 -14.54 32.33 15.62
CA LYS A 178 -13.39 33.22 15.85
C LYS A 178 -12.69 33.59 14.53
N PRO A 179 -12.05 34.77 14.44
CA PRO A 179 -11.22 35.12 13.29
C PRO A 179 -10.00 34.20 13.18
N VAL A 180 -9.51 34.01 11.96
CA VAL A 180 -8.43 33.07 11.64
C VAL A 180 -7.18 33.31 12.49
N ASP A 181 -6.75 34.56 12.66
CA ASP A 181 -5.54 34.88 13.42
C ASP A 181 -5.63 34.41 14.87
N ALA A 182 -6.78 34.65 15.53
CA ALA A 182 -7.02 34.19 16.90
C ALA A 182 -7.05 32.65 17.00
N ILE A 183 -7.47 31.95 15.94
CA ILE A 183 -7.46 30.49 15.89
C ILE A 183 -6.04 29.97 15.78
N VAL A 184 -5.22 30.57 14.91
CA VAL A 184 -3.81 30.22 14.73
C VAL A 184 -3.03 30.46 16.02
N ASP A 185 -3.27 31.60 16.68
CA ASP A 185 -2.66 31.93 17.97
C ASP A 185 -3.04 30.91 19.06
N GLU A 186 -4.32 30.53 19.14
CA GLU A 186 -4.80 29.54 20.11
C GLU A 186 -4.24 28.13 19.84
N LEU A 187 -4.05 27.75 18.58
CA LEU A 187 -3.42 26.48 18.21
C LEU A 187 -1.93 26.45 18.55
N GLY A 188 -1.26 27.60 18.49
CA GLY A 188 0.15 27.76 18.80
C GLY A 188 0.99 26.65 18.12
N PRO A 189 1.77 25.86 18.88
CA PRO A 189 2.72 24.87 18.36
C PRO A 189 2.09 23.71 17.56
N LEU A 190 0.76 23.58 17.53
CA LEU A 190 0.08 22.51 16.79
C LEU A 190 0.05 22.72 15.28
N VAL A 191 0.24 23.95 14.81
CA VAL A 191 0.26 24.30 13.39
C VAL A 191 1.41 25.23 13.06
N PHE A 192 1.92 25.12 11.85
CA PHE A 192 2.98 25.97 11.32
C PHE A 192 2.58 26.50 9.94
N LYS A 193 2.84 27.79 9.71
CA LYS A 193 2.75 28.41 8.41
C LYS A 193 4.01 28.06 7.62
N THR A 194 3.85 27.46 6.45
CA THR A 194 4.96 27.15 5.55
C THR A 194 5.43 28.41 4.83
N PRO A 195 6.67 28.45 4.30
CA PRO A 195 7.14 29.56 3.46
C PRO A 195 6.29 29.83 2.22
N THR A 196 5.46 28.85 1.79
CA THR A 196 4.48 29.02 0.71
C THR A 196 3.18 29.70 1.15
N GLY A 197 3.03 30.01 2.45
CA GLY A 197 1.84 30.61 3.04
C GLY A 197 0.73 29.62 3.42
N ALA A 198 0.92 28.32 3.18
CA ALA A 198 -0.02 27.28 3.61
C ALA A 198 0.18 26.94 5.10
N TYR A 199 -0.82 26.30 5.72
CA TYR A 199 -0.68 25.79 7.08
C TYR A 199 -0.60 24.27 7.08
N GLU A 200 0.36 23.74 7.84
CA GLU A 200 0.54 22.32 8.11
C GLU A 200 0.41 22.03 9.60
N THR A 201 0.01 20.81 9.96
CA THR A 201 0.05 20.35 11.34
C THR A 201 1.51 20.16 11.78
N ALA A 202 1.77 20.24 13.08
CA ALA A 202 3.12 20.07 13.62
C ALA A 202 3.77 18.75 13.20
N ASP A 203 3.02 17.65 13.21
CA ASP A 203 3.53 16.35 12.80
C ASP A 203 3.94 16.30 11.33
N GLN A 204 3.24 17.03 10.45
CA GLN A 204 3.57 17.12 9.04
C GLN A 204 4.74 18.08 8.79
N TYR A 205 4.73 19.24 9.45
CA TYR A 205 5.76 20.26 9.23
C TYR A 205 7.12 19.83 9.78
N LEU A 206 7.15 19.22 10.97
CA LEU A 206 8.37 18.80 11.67
C LEU A 206 8.84 17.38 11.29
N SER A 207 8.41 16.86 10.14
CA SER A 207 8.79 15.55 9.62
C SER A 207 9.25 15.60 8.15
N GLY A 208 9.75 14.48 7.63
CA GLY A 208 10.44 14.44 6.34
C GLY A 208 11.80 15.14 6.43
N ASN A 209 12.31 15.67 5.31
CA ASN A 209 13.61 16.32 5.25
C ASN A 209 13.62 17.65 6.05
N VAL A 210 13.92 17.57 7.35
CA VAL A 210 13.88 18.72 8.28
C VAL A 210 15.07 19.67 8.07
N LYS A 211 16.20 19.18 7.56
CA LYS A 211 17.35 20.03 7.20
C LYS A 211 17.01 20.96 6.03
N GLN A 212 16.36 20.43 4.98
CA GLN A 212 15.86 21.24 3.87
C GLN A 212 14.82 22.26 4.34
N LYS A 213 13.83 21.82 5.13
CA LYS A 213 12.80 22.71 5.68
C LYS A 213 13.40 23.79 6.58
N LEU A 214 14.46 23.49 7.34
CA LEU A 214 15.16 24.48 8.15
C LEU A 214 15.81 25.54 7.26
N ALA A 215 16.53 25.15 6.22
CA ALA A 215 17.15 26.09 5.29
C ALA A 215 16.12 26.96 4.55
N GLU A 216 14.93 26.44 4.27
CA GLU A 216 13.79 27.21 3.74
C GLU A 216 13.23 28.18 4.78
N ALA A 217 13.05 27.74 6.02
CA ALA A 217 12.54 28.56 7.12
C ALA A 217 13.52 29.68 7.52
N GLU A 218 14.83 29.44 7.50
CA GLU A 218 15.85 30.44 7.78
C GLU A 218 15.84 31.55 6.73
N ARG A 219 15.80 31.18 5.43
CA ARG A 219 15.64 32.15 4.33
C ARG A 219 14.35 32.95 4.44
N ALA A 220 13.24 32.31 4.84
CA ALA A 220 11.98 33.01 5.07
C ALA A 220 12.06 33.96 6.28
N ALA A 221 12.77 33.57 7.35
CA ALA A 221 12.96 34.36 8.56
C ALA A 221 13.82 35.61 8.37
N GLU A 222 14.67 35.66 7.35
CA GLU A 222 15.39 36.86 6.92
C GLU A 222 14.44 37.95 6.39
N GLN A 223 13.34 37.55 5.76
CA GLN A 223 12.35 38.45 5.16
C GLN A 223 11.18 38.74 6.11
N ASP A 224 10.75 37.75 6.88
CA ASP A 224 9.62 37.82 7.79
C ASP A 224 9.96 37.17 9.14
N PRO A 225 10.12 37.96 10.22
CA PRO A 225 10.45 37.45 11.56
C PRO A 225 9.46 36.41 12.13
N GLU A 226 8.23 36.28 11.60
CA GLU A 226 7.24 35.27 12.00
C GLU A 226 7.84 33.85 11.91
N TYR A 227 8.65 33.58 10.88
CA TYR A 227 9.25 32.26 10.65
C TYR A 227 10.39 31.89 11.62
N ARG A 228 10.83 32.79 12.51
CA ARG A 228 11.79 32.42 13.58
C ARG A 228 11.27 31.30 14.46
N ARG A 229 9.95 31.25 14.67
CA ARG A 229 9.29 30.15 15.38
C ARG A 229 9.49 28.82 14.67
N ASN A 230 9.40 28.79 13.34
CA ASN A 230 9.63 27.60 12.54
C ASN A 230 11.08 27.14 12.62
N VAL A 231 12.03 28.07 12.52
CA VAL A 231 13.47 27.80 12.65
C VAL A 231 13.78 27.12 13.98
N ASN A 232 13.26 27.66 15.09
CA ASN A 232 13.47 27.07 16.41
C ASN A 232 12.90 25.65 16.49
N ALA A 233 11.64 25.46 16.07
CA ALA A 233 10.99 24.15 16.12
C ALA A 233 11.68 23.10 15.23
N LEU A 234 12.20 23.49 14.07
CA LEU A 234 12.93 22.60 13.16
C LEU A 234 14.30 22.22 13.72
N ARG A 235 15.02 23.15 14.37
CA ARG A 235 16.29 22.86 15.03
C ARG A 235 16.14 21.83 16.14
N ASP A 236 15.04 21.88 16.89
CA ASP A 236 14.78 20.94 17.99
C ASP A 236 14.52 19.50 17.52
N VAL A 237 14.12 19.30 16.26
CA VAL A 237 13.83 17.98 15.69
C VAL A 237 14.91 17.44 14.75
N ILE A 238 15.98 18.22 14.48
CA ILE A 238 17.07 17.74 13.64
C ILE A 238 17.68 16.47 14.26
N PRO A 239 17.79 15.36 13.50
CA PRO A 239 18.47 14.17 13.97
C PRO A 239 19.91 14.49 14.39
N ALA A 240 20.37 13.90 15.49
CA ALA A 240 21.78 13.97 15.86
C ALA A 240 22.63 13.36 14.73
N ASP A 241 23.78 14.00 14.43
CA ASP A 241 24.70 13.49 13.42
C ASP A 241 25.20 12.10 13.79
N ILE A 242 25.19 11.19 12.82
CA ILE A 242 25.73 9.84 12.94
C ILE A 242 27.26 9.96 12.89
N GLU A 243 27.93 9.36 13.89
CA GLU A 243 29.39 9.36 13.95
C GLU A 243 29.99 8.53 12.81
N ALA A 244 31.17 8.93 12.32
CA ALA A 244 31.86 8.26 11.22
C ALA A 244 32.03 6.74 11.42
N ILE A 245 32.23 6.30 12.67
CA ILE A 245 32.41 4.89 13.01
C ILE A 245 31.13 4.05 12.82
N ASP A 246 29.96 4.69 12.88
CA ASP A 246 28.65 4.05 12.71
C ASP A 246 28.16 4.11 11.25
N ILE A 247 28.93 4.74 10.35
CA ILE A 247 28.60 4.83 8.93
C ILE A 247 29.30 3.69 8.17
N ASP A 248 28.53 2.72 7.66
CA ASP A 248 29.04 1.70 6.74
C ASP A 248 29.04 2.21 5.30
N VAL A 249 30.22 2.51 4.76
CA VAL A 249 30.39 2.97 3.38
C VAL A 249 31.01 1.87 2.54
N LYS A 250 30.25 1.36 1.58
CA LYS A 250 30.78 0.43 0.57
C LYS A 250 31.67 1.19 -0.42
N PRO A 251 32.74 0.57 -0.95
CA PRO A 251 33.61 1.20 -1.96
C PRO A 251 32.85 1.75 -3.18
N GLY A 252 31.76 1.07 -3.53
CA GLY A 252 30.89 1.41 -4.66
C GLY A 252 29.77 2.40 -4.37
N ALA A 253 29.74 3.03 -3.20
CA ALA A 253 28.63 3.88 -2.84
C ALA A 253 28.47 5.04 -3.84
N PRO A 254 27.26 5.32 -4.35
CA PRO A 254 27.04 6.26 -5.45
C PRO A 254 27.24 7.73 -5.06
N TRP A 255 27.16 8.03 -3.76
CA TRP A 255 27.31 9.37 -3.22
C TRP A 255 28.76 9.74 -2.93
N LEU A 256 29.70 8.79 -3.08
CA LEU A 256 31.11 9.07 -2.88
C LEU A 256 31.59 10.09 -3.90
N PRO A 257 32.27 11.16 -3.46
CA PRO A 257 32.96 12.05 -4.37
C PRO A 257 34.04 11.30 -5.17
N ALA A 258 34.14 11.59 -6.47
CA ALA A 258 35.05 10.88 -7.37
C ALA A 258 36.52 10.97 -6.94
N ASN A 259 36.94 12.09 -6.34
CA ASN A 259 38.29 12.26 -5.81
C ASN A 259 38.63 11.24 -4.73
N HIS A 260 37.71 10.90 -3.82
CA HIS A 260 37.99 9.88 -2.78
C HIS A 260 38.10 8.47 -3.38
N VAL A 261 37.37 8.18 -4.47
CA VAL A 261 37.54 6.93 -5.22
C VAL A 261 38.87 6.92 -5.96
N GLU A 262 39.28 8.03 -6.58
CA GLU A 262 40.59 8.19 -7.21
C GLU A 262 41.74 8.01 -6.21
N ASP A 263 41.64 8.62 -5.04
CA ASP A 263 42.64 8.51 -3.96
C ASP A 263 42.77 7.06 -3.48
N PHE A 264 41.67 6.32 -3.40
CA PHE A 264 41.71 4.90 -3.05
C PHE A 264 42.33 4.04 -4.15
N VAL A 265 41.99 4.31 -5.42
CA VAL A 265 42.62 3.63 -6.56
C VAL A 265 44.13 3.89 -6.56
N SER A 266 44.54 5.11 -6.21
CA SER A 266 45.96 5.49 -6.08
C SER A 266 46.63 4.75 -4.91
N HIS A 267 45.95 4.63 -3.76
CA HIS A 267 46.43 3.87 -2.59
C HIS A 267 46.68 2.40 -2.91
N ILE A 268 45.77 1.76 -3.64
CA ILE A 268 45.88 0.34 -4.01
C ILE A 268 46.89 0.13 -5.15
N GLY A 269 46.84 0.95 -6.21
CA GLY A 269 47.69 0.79 -7.39
C GLY A 269 49.13 1.26 -7.19
N GLN A 270 49.36 2.19 -6.25
CA GLN A 270 50.67 2.79 -5.92
C GLN A 270 51.40 3.43 -7.12
N GLY A 271 50.68 3.75 -8.20
CA GLY A 271 51.23 4.36 -9.41
C GLY A 271 51.48 5.85 -9.24
N ALA A 272 52.38 6.42 -10.07
CA ALA A 272 52.68 7.85 -10.06
C ALA A 272 51.69 8.67 -10.92
N VAL A 273 50.97 8.02 -11.84
CA VAL A 273 49.98 8.67 -12.70
C VAL A 273 48.61 8.65 -12.01
N LYS A 274 47.99 9.83 -11.90
CA LYS A 274 46.70 9.98 -11.22
C LYS A 274 45.59 9.17 -11.93
N PRO A 275 44.86 8.29 -11.22
CA PRO A 275 43.71 7.57 -11.76
C PRO A 275 42.52 8.51 -12.00
N ARG A 276 41.51 8.00 -12.71
CA ARG A 276 40.22 8.67 -12.91
C ARG A 276 39.09 7.78 -12.45
N ALA A 277 38.09 8.36 -11.79
CA ALA A 277 36.87 7.66 -11.41
C ALA A 277 35.63 8.44 -11.84
N PHE A 278 34.59 7.73 -12.28
CA PHE A 278 33.32 8.31 -12.66
C PHE A 278 32.17 7.37 -12.28
N TYR A 279 31.14 7.89 -11.62
CA TYR A 279 29.93 7.14 -11.33
C TYR A 279 28.87 7.39 -12.41
N SER A 280 28.42 6.32 -13.05
CA SER A 280 27.36 6.33 -14.04
C SER A 280 26.03 5.96 -13.38
N ALA A 281 25.19 6.97 -13.10
CA ALA A 281 23.86 6.78 -12.51
C ALA A 281 22.96 5.88 -13.38
N ALA A 282 23.10 6.00 -14.71
CA ALA A 282 22.41 5.24 -15.75
C ALA A 282 22.35 3.71 -15.52
N ASN A 283 23.46 3.14 -15.07
CA ASN A 283 23.61 1.70 -14.87
C ASN A 283 24.08 1.36 -13.45
N ALA A 284 24.08 2.36 -12.56
CA ALA A 284 24.57 2.29 -11.20
C ALA A 284 25.98 1.70 -11.06
N LYS A 285 26.94 2.14 -11.89
CA LYS A 285 28.33 1.62 -11.90
C LYS A 285 29.40 2.70 -11.82
N TRP A 286 30.47 2.36 -11.12
CA TRP A 286 31.74 3.07 -11.18
C TRP A 286 32.57 2.60 -12.37
N ALA A 287 33.02 3.56 -13.18
CA ALA A 287 34.07 3.38 -14.17
C ALA A 287 35.36 3.97 -13.63
N ILE A 288 36.44 3.19 -13.67
CA ILE A 288 37.76 3.63 -13.24
C ILE A 288 38.78 3.46 -14.35
N THR A 289 39.75 4.38 -14.39
CA THR A 289 40.97 4.25 -15.19
C THR A 289 42.14 4.11 -14.23
N VAL A 290 42.88 3.01 -14.36
CA VAL A 290 44.08 2.72 -13.56
C VAL A 290 45.30 2.78 -14.49
N PRO A 291 45.93 3.95 -14.65
CA PRO A 291 46.96 4.16 -15.68
C PRO A 291 48.28 3.45 -15.37
N GLN A 292 48.59 3.25 -14.08
CA GLN A 292 49.83 2.63 -13.65
C GLN A 292 49.60 1.82 -12.37
N VAL A 293 50.19 0.63 -12.32
CA VAL A 293 50.20 -0.26 -11.15
C VAL A 293 51.64 -0.69 -10.90
N THR A 294 52.12 -0.61 -9.66
CA THR A 294 53.48 -1.08 -9.33
C THR A 294 53.53 -2.61 -9.30
N PRO A 295 54.69 -3.23 -9.53
CA PRO A 295 54.82 -4.69 -9.39
C PRO A 295 54.42 -5.20 -8.00
N ALA A 296 54.74 -4.44 -6.94
CA ALA A 296 54.35 -4.76 -5.58
C ALA A 296 52.81 -4.75 -5.40
N ALA A 297 52.15 -3.71 -5.90
CA ALA A 297 50.69 -3.62 -5.89
C ALA A 297 50.04 -4.75 -6.69
N GLN A 298 50.60 -5.12 -7.85
CA GLN A 298 50.09 -6.23 -8.66
C GLN A 298 50.15 -7.57 -7.91
N VAL A 299 51.25 -7.85 -7.19
CA VAL A 299 51.37 -9.07 -6.37
C VAL A 299 50.40 -9.04 -5.18
N GLN A 300 50.26 -7.88 -4.54
CA GLN A 300 49.46 -7.74 -3.33
C GLN A 300 47.96 -7.82 -3.62
N TRP A 301 47.50 -7.14 -4.68
CA TRP A 301 46.08 -6.87 -4.94
C TRP A 301 45.54 -7.52 -6.22
N GLY A 302 46.40 -8.03 -7.10
CA GLY A 302 46.02 -8.74 -8.31
C GLY A 302 46.38 -10.23 -8.26
N THR A 303 46.14 -10.90 -9.37
CA THR A 303 46.64 -12.24 -9.68
C THR A 303 47.19 -12.25 -11.11
N ASP A 304 47.84 -13.33 -11.52
CA ASP A 304 48.31 -13.48 -12.91
C ASP A 304 47.17 -13.48 -13.94
N ARG A 305 45.94 -13.74 -13.49
CA ARG A 305 44.73 -13.84 -14.34
C ARG A 305 43.70 -12.75 -14.11
N ALA A 306 43.93 -11.86 -13.14
CA ALA A 306 43.10 -10.70 -12.86
C ALA A 306 43.99 -9.53 -12.38
N GLY A 307 44.12 -8.50 -13.21
CA GLY A 307 44.87 -7.28 -12.86
C GLY A 307 44.21 -6.49 -11.73
N VAL A 308 44.97 -5.60 -11.12
CA VAL A 308 44.48 -4.71 -10.04
C VAL A 308 43.30 -3.85 -10.49
N ASP A 309 43.29 -3.41 -11.74
CA ASP A 309 42.18 -2.69 -12.37
C ASP A 309 40.87 -3.50 -12.36
N THR A 310 40.97 -4.79 -12.68
CA THR A 310 39.84 -5.73 -12.70
C THR A 310 39.33 -6.01 -11.29
N VAL A 311 40.25 -6.20 -10.33
CA VAL A 311 39.91 -6.42 -8.91
C VAL A 311 39.25 -5.17 -8.29
N LEU A 312 39.82 -3.98 -8.52
CA LEU A 312 39.24 -2.71 -8.07
C LEU A 312 37.86 -2.48 -8.68
N SER A 313 37.72 -2.67 -9.99
CA SER A 313 36.44 -2.53 -10.68
C SER A 313 35.39 -3.51 -10.13
N ALA A 314 35.77 -4.74 -9.82
CA ALA A 314 34.87 -5.72 -9.21
C ALA A 314 34.46 -5.31 -7.78
N ALA A 315 35.41 -4.82 -6.98
CA ALA A 315 35.14 -4.34 -5.62
C ALA A 315 34.19 -3.13 -5.59
N LEU A 316 34.44 -2.12 -6.44
CA LEU A 316 33.62 -0.91 -6.56
C LEU A 316 32.21 -1.20 -7.10
N ASN A 317 32.04 -2.23 -7.93
CA ASN A 317 30.74 -2.54 -8.53
C ASN A 317 30.02 -3.72 -7.86
N GLY A 318 30.54 -4.23 -6.73
CA GLY A 318 29.96 -5.37 -6.02
C GLY A 318 29.88 -6.65 -6.86
N GLN A 319 30.80 -6.83 -7.80
CA GLN A 319 30.82 -7.96 -8.73
C GLN A 319 31.79 -9.05 -8.28
N THR A 320 31.49 -10.29 -8.65
CA THR A 320 32.46 -11.39 -8.57
C THR A 320 33.22 -11.51 -9.88
N ILE A 321 34.49 -11.91 -9.80
CA ILE A 321 35.30 -12.25 -10.96
C ILE A 321 35.09 -13.72 -11.26
N THR A 322 34.91 -14.10 -12.52
CA THR A 322 34.87 -15.51 -12.96
C THR A 322 35.90 -15.70 -14.05
N ILE A 323 36.84 -16.61 -13.82
CA ILE A 323 37.93 -16.91 -14.75
C ILE A 323 37.61 -18.22 -15.46
N HIS A 324 37.76 -18.22 -16.77
CA HIS A 324 37.52 -19.39 -17.61
C HIS A 324 38.81 -19.82 -18.32
N ASP A 325 39.01 -21.13 -18.41
CA ASP A 325 40.00 -21.75 -19.27
C ASP A 325 39.32 -22.29 -20.54
N ARG A 326 40.09 -22.34 -21.63
CA ARG A 326 39.68 -23.07 -22.83
C ARG A 326 40.26 -24.47 -22.80
N THR A 327 39.41 -25.48 -22.94
CA THR A 327 39.85 -26.86 -23.13
C THR A 327 40.38 -27.06 -24.54
N THR A 328 41.11 -28.16 -24.76
CA THR A 328 41.63 -28.58 -26.06
C THR A 328 40.54 -28.69 -27.15
N ASP A 329 39.30 -28.96 -26.74
CA ASP A 329 38.13 -29.04 -27.64
C ASP A 329 37.44 -27.68 -27.88
N GLY A 330 38.05 -26.57 -27.44
CA GLY A 330 37.55 -25.21 -27.62
C GLY A 330 36.41 -24.79 -26.68
N LYS A 331 35.99 -25.64 -25.73
CA LYS A 331 34.95 -25.31 -24.75
C LYS A 331 35.52 -24.46 -23.61
N SER A 332 34.72 -23.49 -23.15
CA SER A 332 35.08 -22.64 -22.01
C SER A 332 34.61 -23.28 -20.71
N VAL A 333 35.53 -23.57 -19.80
CA VAL A 333 35.25 -24.18 -18.49
C VAL A 333 35.72 -23.22 -17.41
N VAL A 334 34.94 -23.08 -16.33
CA VAL A 334 35.31 -22.22 -15.20
C VAL A 334 36.54 -22.79 -14.49
N ASN A 335 37.58 -21.97 -14.32
CA ASN A 335 38.71 -22.28 -13.48
C ASN A 335 38.37 -21.86 -12.05
N GLN A 336 37.92 -22.81 -11.23
CA GLN A 336 37.50 -22.54 -9.86
C GLN A 336 38.66 -22.00 -8.99
N PRO A 337 39.87 -22.62 -8.98
CA PRO A 337 40.98 -22.10 -8.19
C PRO A 337 41.38 -20.65 -8.53
N ALA A 338 41.46 -20.30 -9.81
CA ALA A 338 41.80 -18.94 -10.23
C ALA A 338 40.67 -17.95 -9.90
N THR A 339 39.42 -18.38 -10.06
CA THR A 339 38.23 -17.62 -9.68
C THR A 339 38.21 -17.30 -8.18
N ASP A 340 38.48 -18.29 -7.34
CA ASP A 340 38.53 -18.12 -5.89
C ASP A 340 39.66 -17.17 -5.48
N ALA A 341 40.87 -17.36 -6.03
CA ALA A 341 42.01 -16.48 -5.78
C ALA A 341 41.74 -15.03 -6.19
N ALA A 342 41.08 -14.79 -7.32
CA ALA A 342 40.71 -13.43 -7.75
C ALA A 342 39.67 -12.80 -6.83
N ASN A 343 38.66 -13.54 -6.38
CA ASN A 343 37.65 -13.03 -5.46
C ASN A 343 38.18 -12.82 -4.03
N GLU A 344 39.18 -13.61 -3.60
CA GLU A 344 39.90 -13.35 -2.35
C GLU A 344 40.58 -11.96 -2.39
N LYS A 345 41.19 -11.58 -3.53
CA LYS A 345 41.76 -10.24 -3.71
C LYS A 345 40.69 -9.15 -3.67
N VAL A 346 39.50 -9.39 -4.24
CA VAL A 346 38.37 -8.47 -4.16
C VAL A 346 37.95 -8.23 -2.70
N GLU A 347 37.82 -9.28 -1.90
CA GLU A 347 37.47 -9.15 -0.47
C GLU A 347 38.58 -8.48 0.34
N ARG A 348 39.85 -8.71 -0.03
CA ARG A 348 40.98 -8.00 0.56
C ARG A 348 40.92 -6.50 0.27
N VAL A 349 40.63 -6.09 -0.97
CA VAL A 349 40.44 -4.68 -1.34
C VAL A 349 39.27 -4.05 -0.58
N LYS A 350 38.13 -4.74 -0.46
CA LYS A 350 36.98 -4.26 0.33
C LYS A 350 37.35 -4.10 1.81
N SER A 351 38.16 -5.00 2.35
CA SER A 351 38.62 -4.93 3.73
C SER A 351 39.59 -3.78 3.95
N GLU A 352 40.48 -3.53 2.99
CA GLU A 352 41.38 -2.38 3.00
C GLU A 352 40.62 -1.06 2.91
N TRP A 353 39.60 -0.98 2.05
CA TRP A 353 38.72 0.19 1.94
C TRP A 353 38.14 0.59 3.29
N ARG A 354 37.57 -0.36 4.05
CA ARG A 354 36.96 -0.07 5.36
C ARG A 354 37.96 0.53 6.35
N LYS A 355 39.22 0.11 6.29
CA LYS A 355 40.30 0.65 7.13
C LYS A 355 40.72 2.02 6.63
N TRP A 356 41.06 2.10 5.35
CA TRP A 356 41.59 3.28 4.70
C TRP A 356 40.63 4.47 4.81
N LEU A 357 39.34 4.26 4.53
CA LEU A 357 38.35 5.34 4.42
C LEU A 357 38.37 6.29 5.62
N TRP A 358 38.47 5.73 6.83
CA TRP A 358 38.39 6.49 8.07
C TRP A 358 39.75 6.86 8.68
N GLN A 359 40.88 6.41 8.13
CA GLN A 359 42.20 6.68 8.70
C GLN A 359 42.63 8.15 8.63
N ASP A 360 42.21 8.87 7.59
CA ASP A 360 42.51 10.28 7.43
C ASP A 360 41.40 11.13 8.07
N ASP A 361 41.76 11.99 9.03
CA ASP A 361 40.80 12.77 9.80
C ASP A 361 40.01 13.75 8.91
N LYS A 362 40.67 14.37 7.92
CA LYS A 362 40.00 15.31 7.02
C LYS A 362 38.97 14.62 6.14
N ARG A 363 39.32 13.48 5.53
CA ARG A 363 38.40 12.65 4.75
C ARG A 363 37.27 12.12 5.63
N ARG A 364 37.57 11.68 6.86
CA ARG A 364 36.57 11.20 7.80
C ARG A 364 35.51 12.27 8.07
N ASP A 365 35.95 13.48 8.42
CA ASP A 365 35.04 14.59 8.71
C ASP A 365 34.23 15.01 7.49
N GLU A 366 34.87 15.07 6.31
CA GLU A 366 34.20 15.43 5.06
C GLU A 366 33.11 14.42 4.68
N LEU A 367 33.43 13.12 4.70
CA LEU A 367 32.50 12.06 4.33
C LEU A 367 31.38 11.88 5.36
N ALA A 368 31.68 12.03 6.66
CA ALA A 368 30.68 11.97 7.71
C ALA A 368 29.68 13.13 7.59
N ARG A 369 30.15 14.36 7.34
CA ARG A 369 29.27 15.51 7.07
C ARG A 369 28.44 15.30 5.81
N LEU A 370 29.08 14.92 4.70
CA LEU A 370 28.39 14.65 3.44
C LEU A 370 27.29 13.59 3.62
N TYR A 371 27.57 12.53 4.35
CA TYR A 371 26.59 11.49 4.65
C TYR A 371 25.42 12.04 5.49
N ASN A 372 25.72 12.77 6.57
CA ASN A 372 24.68 13.33 7.44
C ASN A 372 23.82 14.38 6.74
N ASP A 373 24.39 15.18 5.84
CA ASP A 373 23.67 16.21 5.09
C ASP A 373 22.86 15.63 3.93
N THR A 374 23.25 14.45 3.43
CA THR A 374 22.55 13.80 2.31
C THR A 374 21.49 12.80 2.78
N PHE A 375 21.74 12.07 3.88
CA PHE A 375 20.92 10.93 4.29
C PHE A 375 20.34 11.04 5.70
N ASN A 376 21.01 11.71 6.63
CA ASN A 376 20.51 11.92 7.99
C ASN A 376 19.66 13.20 8.09
N THR A 377 18.63 13.25 7.26
CA THR A 377 17.82 14.46 7.05
C THR A 377 16.37 14.29 7.48
N ASP A 378 15.90 13.06 7.63
CA ASP A 378 14.48 12.76 7.70
C ASP A 378 14.01 12.41 9.12
N VAL A 379 12.97 13.10 9.58
CA VAL A 379 12.24 12.76 10.79
C VAL A 379 10.97 12.00 10.41
N VAL A 380 10.72 10.86 11.07
CA VAL A 380 9.53 10.05 10.81
C VAL A 380 8.28 10.80 11.27
N GLN A 381 7.33 11.01 10.35
CA GLN A 381 6.03 11.58 10.69
C GLN A 381 5.28 10.68 11.66
N GLN A 382 4.86 11.27 12.78
CA GLN A 382 3.98 10.61 13.76
C GLN A 382 2.53 10.92 13.43
N PHE A 383 1.75 9.90 13.13
CA PHE A 383 0.33 10.07 12.81
C PHE A 383 -0.51 9.87 14.06
N ASP A 384 -1.28 10.89 14.46
CA ASP A 384 -2.30 10.76 15.51
C ASP A 384 -3.72 10.78 14.89
N GLY A 385 -4.38 9.62 14.92
CA GLY A 385 -5.75 9.46 14.45
C GLY A 385 -6.81 9.58 15.55
N SER A 386 -6.46 10.06 16.74
CA SER A 386 -7.38 10.17 17.90
C SER A 386 -8.67 10.95 17.58
N HIS A 387 -8.57 11.95 16.70
CA HIS A 387 -9.66 12.81 16.25
C HIS A 387 -10.66 12.13 15.28
N LEU A 388 -10.35 10.95 14.74
CA LEU A 388 -11.19 10.27 13.76
C LEU A 388 -12.50 9.78 14.37
N THR A 389 -13.63 10.21 13.79
CA THR A 389 -14.98 9.84 14.27
C THR A 389 -15.54 8.58 13.62
N LEU A 390 -14.95 8.12 12.51
CA LEU A 390 -15.31 6.92 11.76
C LEU A 390 -16.83 6.72 11.51
N PRO A 391 -17.51 7.67 10.82
CA PRO A 391 -18.96 7.63 10.63
C PRO A 391 -19.46 6.32 10.00
N GLY A 392 -20.52 5.75 10.58
CA GLY A 392 -21.13 4.50 10.09
C GLY A 392 -20.48 3.21 10.64
N LYS A 393 -19.36 3.32 11.36
CA LYS A 393 -18.82 2.22 12.17
C LYS A 393 -19.82 1.83 13.27
N VAL A 394 -19.82 0.57 13.69
CA VAL A 394 -20.49 0.18 14.95
C VAL A 394 -19.94 0.96 16.14
N GLY A 395 -20.71 1.10 17.22
CA GLY A 395 -20.26 1.76 18.45
C GLY A 395 -18.97 1.17 19.05
N ASP A 396 -18.21 1.99 19.76
CA ASP A 396 -16.96 1.57 20.43
C ASP A 396 -17.23 0.56 21.57
N ASP A 397 -18.44 0.54 22.13
CA ASP A 397 -18.93 -0.48 23.07
C ASP A 397 -19.10 -1.89 22.45
N ILE A 398 -18.96 -2.00 21.13
CA ILE A 398 -19.04 -3.26 20.36
C ILE A 398 -17.67 -3.62 19.80
N ILE A 399 -17.05 -2.70 19.06
CA ILE A 399 -15.69 -2.85 18.52
C ILE A 399 -14.99 -1.51 18.68
N GLU A 400 -14.13 -1.39 19.68
CA GLU A 400 -13.23 -0.24 19.82
C GLU A 400 -11.98 -0.45 18.96
N LEU A 401 -11.60 0.56 18.16
CA LEU A 401 -10.33 0.54 17.45
C LEU A 401 -9.23 1.12 18.34
N ARG A 402 -8.13 0.37 18.46
CA ARG A 402 -6.94 0.77 19.22
C ARG A 402 -6.33 2.06 18.65
N PRO A 403 -5.59 2.83 19.46
CA PRO A 403 -4.87 4.03 18.99
C PRO A 403 -3.99 3.75 17.77
N SER A 404 -3.24 2.64 17.75
CA SER A 404 -2.41 2.27 16.59
C SER A 404 -3.20 2.03 15.31
N GLN A 405 -4.44 1.51 15.40
CA GLN A 405 -5.32 1.33 14.24
C GLN A 405 -5.84 2.68 13.73
N LYS A 406 -6.22 3.59 14.63
CA LYS A 406 -6.61 4.97 14.28
C LYS A 406 -5.45 5.73 13.63
N ASN A 407 -4.24 5.61 14.17
CA ASN A 407 -3.04 6.21 13.63
C ASN A 407 -2.72 5.67 12.22
N PHE A 408 -2.90 4.36 12.00
CA PHE A 408 -2.76 3.78 10.66
C PHE A 408 -3.81 4.32 9.68
N ILE A 409 -5.08 4.44 10.10
CA ILE A 409 -6.14 5.03 9.28
C ILE A 409 -5.75 6.47 8.89
N TRP A 410 -5.32 7.28 9.86
CA TRP A 410 -4.88 8.65 9.61
C TRP A 410 -3.69 8.72 8.64
N ARG A 411 -2.67 7.87 8.85
CA ARG A 411 -1.55 7.72 7.91
C ARG A 411 -2.02 7.42 6.49
N THR A 412 -3.00 6.55 6.31
CA THR A 412 -3.49 6.22 4.97
C THR A 412 -4.18 7.39 4.28
N LEU A 413 -4.87 8.26 5.04
CA LEU A 413 -5.54 9.46 4.55
C LEU A 413 -4.53 10.55 4.17
N GLN A 414 -3.42 10.66 4.89
CA GLN A 414 -2.37 11.66 4.66
C GLN A 414 -1.40 11.27 3.53
N SER A 415 -0.80 10.08 3.61
CA SER A 415 0.34 9.72 2.73
C SER A 415 -0.06 9.15 1.37
N GLY A 416 -1.35 8.88 1.13
CA GLY A 416 -1.85 8.20 -0.08
C GLY A 416 -1.53 6.69 -0.15
N THR A 417 -0.31 6.30 0.24
CA THR A 417 0.18 4.92 0.36
C THR A 417 0.62 4.65 1.80
N ALA A 418 0.36 3.44 2.32
CA ALA A 418 0.82 3.03 3.64
C ALA A 418 1.08 1.52 3.68
N LEU A 419 2.06 1.11 4.50
CA LEU A 419 2.38 -0.28 4.80
C LEU A 419 1.96 -0.59 6.25
N ALA A 420 1.16 -1.63 6.45
CA ALA A 420 0.75 -2.11 7.76
C ALA A 420 1.66 -3.25 8.25
N ASP A 421 2.89 -2.92 8.66
CA ASP A 421 3.85 -3.89 9.20
C ASP A 421 3.65 -4.15 10.70
N HIS A 422 2.44 -4.57 11.05
CA HIS A 422 2.08 -4.93 12.43
C HIS A 422 2.11 -6.45 12.62
N THR A 423 2.27 -6.88 13.87
CA THR A 423 2.22 -8.30 14.25
C THR A 423 0.88 -8.97 13.88
N VAL A 424 0.86 -10.30 13.81
CA VAL A 424 -0.38 -11.07 13.64
C VAL A 424 -1.30 -10.81 14.85
N GLY A 425 -2.60 -10.57 14.60
CA GLY A 425 -3.57 -10.25 15.65
C GLY A 425 -3.68 -8.77 16.00
N ALA A 426 -2.83 -7.89 15.48
CA ALA A 426 -2.89 -6.44 15.73
C ALA A 426 -4.14 -5.71 15.17
N GLY A 427 -5.08 -6.45 14.54
CA GLY A 427 -6.30 -5.88 13.99
C GLY A 427 -6.13 -5.15 12.65
N LYS A 428 -5.15 -5.56 11.83
CA LYS A 428 -4.87 -4.99 10.50
C LYS A 428 -6.09 -4.95 9.58
N THR A 429 -6.94 -5.98 9.63
CA THR A 429 -8.16 -6.07 8.80
C THR A 429 -9.12 -4.91 9.07
N PHE A 430 -9.44 -4.64 10.35
CA PHE A 430 -10.32 -3.53 10.69
C PHE A 430 -9.71 -2.16 10.40
N ALA A 431 -8.40 -2.00 10.63
CA ALA A 431 -7.70 -0.77 10.25
C ALA A 431 -7.79 -0.52 8.73
N ALA A 432 -7.59 -1.54 7.90
CA ALA A 432 -7.73 -1.45 6.45
C ALA A 432 -9.18 -1.16 6.01
N ILE A 433 -10.18 -1.82 6.59
CA ILE A 433 -11.60 -1.58 6.29
C ILE A 433 -11.97 -0.13 6.63
N ALA A 434 -11.61 0.35 7.81
CA ALA A 434 -11.89 1.73 8.21
C ALA A 434 -11.15 2.74 7.32
N SER A 435 -9.90 2.45 6.93
CA SER A 435 -9.17 3.27 5.96
C SER A 435 -9.90 3.39 4.61
N VAL A 436 -10.46 2.28 4.11
CA VAL A 436 -11.25 2.27 2.87
C VAL A 436 -12.49 3.15 3.01
N MET A 437 -13.23 3.01 4.11
CA MET A 437 -14.45 3.79 4.36
C MET A 437 -14.15 5.28 4.49
N GLU A 438 -13.10 5.65 5.21
CA GLU A 438 -12.72 7.05 5.39
C GLU A 438 -12.20 7.66 4.08
N LYS A 439 -11.45 6.91 3.27
CA LYS A 439 -11.06 7.36 1.92
C LYS A 439 -12.25 7.56 0.99
N ARG A 440 -13.29 6.71 1.10
CA ARG A 440 -14.55 6.91 0.38
C ARG A 440 -15.30 8.15 0.87
N ARG A 441 -15.42 8.32 2.19
CA ARG A 441 -16.12 9.44 2.81
C ARG A 441 -15.49 10.80 2.47
N THR A 442 -14.16 10.87 2.51
CA THR A 442 -13.38 12.09 2.18
C THR A 442 -13.20 12.31 0.66
N GLY A 443 -13.75 11.43 -0.18
CA GLY A 443 -13.66 11.55 -1.65
C GLY A 443 -12.31 11.16 -2.25
N GLN A 444 -11.33 10.74 -1.45
CA GLN A 444 -10.02 10.26 -1.92
C GLN A 444 -10.11 8.96 -2.74
N ALA A 445 -11.13 8.14 -2.50
CA ALA A 445 -11.36 6.90 -3.23
C ALA A 445 -12.81 6.79 -3.67
N ARG A 446 -13.05 6.62 -4.97
CA ARG A 446 -14.41 6.42 -5.49
C ARG A 446 -14.82 4.95 -5.55
N LYS A 447 -13.92 4.01 -5.83
CA LYS A 447 -14.28 2.59 -5.97
C LYS A 447 -13.14 1.70 -5.49
N PRO A 448 -12.94 1.63 -4.17
CA PRO A 448 -11.80 0.94 -3.60
C PRO A 448 -11.92 -0.57 -3.85
N MET A 449 -10.80 -1.19 -4.22
CA MET A 449 -10.67 -2.61 -4.44
C MET A 449 -9.69 -3.22 -3.43
N LEU A 450 -10.12 -4.26 -2.73
CA LEU A 450 -9.32 -5.04 -1.79
C LEU A 450 -8.94 -6.36 -2.46
N VAL A 451 -7.64 -6.60 -2.61
CA VAL A 451 -7.09 -7.82 -3.20
C VAL A 451 -6.59 -8.70 -2.06
N VAL A 452 -7.20 -9.88 -1.88
CA VAL A 452 -6.95 -10.77 -0.74
C VAL A 452 -6.71 -12.22 -1.16
N PRO A 453 -6.09 -13.07 -0.32
CA PRO A 453 -6.00 -14.50 -0.56
C PRO A 453 -7.37 -15.14 -0.80
N ASN A 454 -7.44 -16.13 -1.68
CA ASN A 454 -8.71 -16.70 -2.18
C ASN A 454 -9.66 -17.19 -1.07
N HIS A 455 -9.12 -17.82 -0.03
CA HIS A 455 -9.89 -18.36 1.08
C HIS A 455 -10.40 -17.28 2.06
N LEU A 456 -9.86 -16.06 1.97
CA LEU A 456 -10.20 -14.94 2.86
C LEU A 456 -11.25 -13.98 2.29
N VAL A 457 -11.63 -14.10 1.02
CA VAL A 457 -12.61 -13.20 0.37
C VAL A 457 -13.92 -13.10 1.17
N GLY A 458 -14.47 -14.25 1.57
CA GLY A 458 -15.71 -14.30 2.35
C GLY A 458 -15.54 -13.74 3.77
N GLN A 459 -14.40 -14.02 4.41
CA GLN A 459 -14.08 -13.52 5.74
C GLN A 459 -13.94 -11.99 5.75
N TRP A 460 -13.21 -11.42 4.79
CA TRP A 460 -13.07 -9.97 4.66
C TRP A 460 -14.42 -9.30 4.41
N ALA A 461 -15.29 -9.90 3.58
CA ALA A 461 -16.62 -9.36 3.35
C ALA A 461 -17.47 -9.35 4.63
N ALA A 462 -17.38 -10.41 5.44
CA ALA A 462 -18.05 -10.48 6.74
C ALA A 462 -17.47 -9.46 7.74
N ASP A 463 -16.14 -9.35 7.84
CA ASP A 463 -15.46 -8.38 8.71
C ASP A 463 -15.79 -6.93 8.32
N PHE A 464 -15.93 -6.65 7.02
CA PHE A 464 -16.32 -5.34 6.51
C PHE A 464 -17.70 -4.95 7.01
N VAL A 465 -18.68 -5.85 6.88
CA VAL A 465 -20.04 -5.62 7.38
C VAL A 465 -20.09 -5.60 8.90
N ARG A 466 -19.28 -6.43 9.57
CA ARG A 466 -19.19 -6.47 11.03
C ARG A 466 -18.76 -5.12 11.61
N LEU A 467 -17.80 -4.45 10.96
CA LEU A 467 -17.34 -3.12 11.37
C LEU A 467 -18.27 -2.01 10.85
N TYR A 468 -18.75 -2.11 9.61
CA TYR A 468 -19.64 -1.15 8.95
C TYR A 468 -20.89 -1.85 8.39
N PRO A 469 -21.94 -2.07 9.20
CA PRO A 469 -23.15 -2.81 8.79
C PRO A 469 -23.91 -2.19 7.61
N GLY A 470 -23.70 -0.90 7.37
CA GLY A 470 -24.29 -0.14 6.25
C GLY A 470 -23.57 -0.32 4.92
N ALA A 471 -22.36 -0.88 4.90
CA ALA A 471 -21.52 -0.91 3.72
C ALA A 471 -22.07 -1.82 2.60
N LYS A 472 -21.98 -1.34 1.36
CA LYS A 472 -22.26 -2.09 0.13
C LYS A 472 -20.97 -2.76 -0.35
N VAL A 473 -20.79 -4.03 0.01
CA VAL A 473 -19.57 -4.79 -0.31
C VAL A 473 -19.84 -5.81 -1.42
N LEU A 474 -19.06 -5.75 -2.50
CA LEU A 474 -19.07 -6.74 -3.56
C LEU A 474 -17.90 -7.72 -3.38
N ALA A 475 -18.18 -8.93 -2.92
CA ALA A 475 -17.18 -9.99 -2.80
C ALA A 475 -17.21 -10.90 -4.03
N ALA A 476 -16.16 -10.83 -4.87
CA ALA A 476 -16.06 -11.62 -6.08
C ALA A 476 -15.40 -12.98 -5.80
N THR A 477 -16.08 -14.06 -6.17
CA THR A 477 -15.61 -15.43 -6.01
C THR A 477 -14.82 -15.90 -7.24
N LYS A 478 -14.16 -17.06 -7.13
CA LYS A 478 -13.46 -17.68 -8.28
C LYS A 478 -14.39 -17.93 -9.47
N GLN A 479 -15.66 -18.28 -9.22
CA GLN A 479 -16.66 -18.58 -10.26
C GLN A 479 -17.02 -17.32 -11.05
N ASP A 480 -16.96 -16.13 -10.44
CA ASP A 480 -17.27 -14.86 -11.12
C ASP A 480 -16.23 -14.50 -12.20
N PHE A 481 -15.05 -15.13 -12.20
CA PHE A 481 -13.98 -14.90 -13.17
C PHE A 481 -13.91 -15.94 -14.29
N GLU A 482 -14.86 -16.88 -14.35
CA GLU A 482 -15.09 -17.78 -15.49
C GLU A 482 -15.53 -16.98 -16.73
N LYS A 483 -15.23 -17.49 -17.93
CA LYS A 483 -15.31 -16.73 -19.20
C LYS A 483 -16.69 -16.06 -19.41
N ASP A 484 -17.77 -16.80 -19.15
CA ASP A 484 -19.14 -16.33 -19.37
C ASP A 484 -19.65 -15.39 -18.27
N ARG A 485 -19.04 -15.43 -17.08
CA ARG A 485 -19.47 -14.66 -15.90
C ARG A 485 -18.63 -13.40 -15.67
N ARG A 486 -17.40 -13.38 -16.21
CA ARG A 486 -16.45 -12.28 -16.05
C ARG A 486 -16.99 -10.95 -16.58
N LYS A 487 -17.62 -10.95 -17.78
CA LYS A 487 -18.24 -9.74 -18.34
C LYS A 487 -19.32 -9.18 -17.42
N ARG A 488 -20.13 -10.05 -16.82
CA ARG A 488 -21.17 -9.66 -15.85
C ARG A 488 -20.58 -9.12 -14.55
N LEU A 489 -19.50 -9.73 -14.03
CA LEU A 489 -18.81 -9.22 -12.83
C LEU A 489 -18.28 -7.80 -13.07
N PHE A 490 -17.58 -7.57 -14.19
CA PHE A 490 -17.07 -6.24 -14.51
C PHE A 490 -18.16 -5.22 -14.74
N ALA A 491 -19.26 -5.59 -15.40
CA ALA A 491 -20.43 -4.72 -15.52
C ALA A 491 -20.98 -4.34 -14.13
N ARG A 492 -21.11 -5.29 -13.20
CA ARG A 492 -21.55 -5.02 -11.82
C ARG A 492 -20.59 -4.10 -11.06
N ILE A 493 -19.28 -4.30 -11.22
CA ILE A 493 -18.26 -3.42 -10.63
C ILE A 493 -18.38 -2.02 -11.22
N ALA A 494 -18.53 -1.91 -12.55
CA ALA A 494 -18.58 -0.64 -13.25
C ALA A 494 -19.83 0.19 -12.89
N THR A 495 -21.01 -0.42 -12.93
CA THR A 495 -22.30 0.27 -12.74
C THR A 495 -22.71 0.45 -11.29
N GLY A 496 -22.23 -0.40 -10.38
CA GLY A 496 -22.60 -0.34 -8.97
C GLY A 496 -21.79 0.70 -8.18
N ASP A 497 -22.49 1.43 -7.31
CA ASP A 497 -21.87 2.23 -6.25
C ASP A 497 -21.56 1.34 -5.04
N TRP A 498 -20.36 0.76 -5.05
CA TRP A 498 -19.86 -0.16 -4.02
C TRP A 498 -18.90 0.57 -3.08
N ASP A 499 -19.09 0.39 -1.77
CA ASP A 499 -18.17 0.88 -0.74
C ASP A 499 -16.85 0.14 -0.75
N ALA A 500 -16.86 -1.13 -1.16
CA ALA A 500 -15.65 -1.90 -1.45
C ALA A 500 -15.93 -3.05 -2.42
N VAL A 501 -14.95 -3.35 -3.28
CA VAL A 501 -14.92 -4.55 -4.11
C VAL A 501 -13.79 -5.45 -3.61
N ILE A 502 -14.11 -6.66 -3.16
CA ILE A 502 -13.14 -7.63 -2.65
C ILE A 502 -12.90 -8.69 -3.71
N VAL A 503 -11.65 -8.87 -4.12
CA VAL A 503 -11.23 -9.83 -5.15
C VAL A 503 -10.09 -10.72 -4.67
N ALA A 504 -10.06 -11.94 -5.19
CA ALA A 504 -8.98 -12.89 -4.99
C ALA A 504 -7.69 -12.49 -5.74
N HIS A 505 -6.50 -12.76 -5.19
CA HIS A 505 -5.20 -12.55 -5.88
C HIS A 505 -5.18 -13.20 -7.28
N SER A 506 -5.59 -14.47 -7.38
CA SER A 506 -5.60 -15.20 -8.66
C SER A 506 -6.54 -14.59 -9.70
N SER A 507 -7.51 -13.81 -9.24
CA SER A 507 -8.50 -13.17 -10.08
C SER A 507 -8.09 -11.75 -10.49
N PHE A 508 -7.34 -11.05 -9.64
CA PHE A 508 -6.84 -9.71 -9.92
C PHE A 508 -5.87 -9.68 -11.12
N GLY A 509 -5.00 -10.69 -11.25
CA GLY A 509 -4.10 -10.82 -12.41
C GLY A 509 -4.82 -11.01 -13.75
N ARG A 510 -6.13 -11.26 -13.74
CA ARG A 510 -6.96 -11.39 -14.95
C ARG A 510 -7.62 -10.08 -15.37
N ILE A 511 -7.38 -9.00 -14.63
CA ILE A 511 -7.82 -7.65 -14.97
C ILE A 511 -6.68 -6.99 -15.76
N GLY A 512 -6.86 -6.85 -17.08
CA GLY A 512 -5.85 -6.30 -17.99
C GLY A 512 -5.44 -4.87 -17.64
N ILE A 513 -4.17 -4.55 -17.88
CA ILE A 513 -3.66 -3.17 -17.87
C ILE A 513 -4.04 -2.53 -19.20
N ASP A 514 -4.28 -1.22 -19.20
CA ASP A 514 -4.52 -0.47 -20.43
C ASP A 514 -3.27 -0.52 -21.33
N PRO A 515 -3.35 -1.05 -22.56
CA PRO A 515 -2.18 -1.17 -23.44
C PRO A 515 -1.49 0.17 -23.71
N ASN A 516 -2.23 1.28 -23.76
CA ASN A 516 -1.65 2.60 -23.98
C ASN A 516 -0.82 3.05 -22.78
N TYR A 517 -1.27 2.74 -21.57
CA TYR A 517 -0.53 3.05 -20.35
C TYR A 517 0.75 2.22 -20.25
N GLU A 518 0.68 0.92 -20.57
CA GLU A 518 1.86 0.07 -20.57
C GLU A 518 2.88 0.50 -21.64
N ALA A 519 2.40 0.94 -22.82
CA ALA A 519 3.25 1.54 -23.83
C ALA A 519 3.93 2.82 -23.33
N GLN A 520 3.17 3.79 -22.79
CA GLN A 520 3.74 5.04 -22.25
C GLN A 520 4.82 4.78 -21.18
N PHE A 521 4.59 3.79 -20.31
CA PHE A 521 5.58 3.42 -19.30
C PHE A 521 6.87 2.86 -19.90
N ILE A 522 6.77 1.99 -20.90
CA ILE A 522 7.95 1.46 -21.61
C ILE A 522 8.69 2.59 -22.33
N GLN A 523 7.97 3.54 -22.94
CA GLN A 523 8.59 4.68 -23.62
C GLN A 523 9.38 5.56 -22.64
N GLN A 524 8.81 5.89 -21.47
CA GLN A 524 9.52 6.67 -20.46
C GLN A 524 10.84 5.98 -20.04
N GLN A 525 10.83 4.66 -19.85
CA GLN A 525 12.05 3.91 -19.53
C GLN A 525 13.09 3.97 -20.65
N MET A 526 12.65 4.04 -21.91
CA MET A 526 13.56 4.20 -23.04
C MET A 526 14.17 5.60 -23.07
N ASP A 527 13.37 6.64 -22.84
CA ASP A 527 13.83 8.04 -22.83
C ASP A 527 14.86 8.29 -21.72
N ASP A 528 14.60 7.79 -20.51
CA ASP A 528 15.52 7.87 -19.36
C ASP A 528 16.87 7.19 -19.68
N LEU A 529 16.81 6.09 -20.41
CA LEU A 529 17.98 5.31 -20.79
C LEU A 529 18.74 5.93 -21.97
N GLU A 530 18.08 6.68 -22.85
CA GLU A 530 18.73 7.45 -23.91
C GLU A 530 19.47 8.68 -23.37
N ALA A 531 18.87 9.41 -22.41
CA ALA A 531 19.54 10.51 -21.71
C ALA A 531 20.81 10.01 -21.00
N SER A 532 20.67 8.90 -20.30
CA SER A 532 21.76 8.15 -19.67
C SER A 532 22.89 7.74 -20.64
N LEU A 533 22.54 7.26 -21.84
CA LEU A 533 23.50 6.88 -22.88
C LEU A 533 24.33 8.08 -23.39
N ALA A 534 23.73 9.26 -23.49
CA ALA A 534 24.41 10.47 -23.94
C ALA A 534 25.52 10.89 -22.96
N GLU A 535 25.23 10.85 -21.66
CA GLU A 535 26.18 11.16 -20.59
C GLU A 535 27.35 10.18 -20.57
N VAL A 536 27.07 8.86 -20.58
CA VAL A 536 28.10 7.83 -20.57
C VAL A 536 29.02 7.92 -21.80
N ARG A 537 28.48 8.29 -22.97
CA ARG A 537 29.29 8.51 -24.19
C ARG A 537 30.24 9.68 -24.05
N ARG A 538 29.83 10.77 -23.39
CA ARG A 538 30.66 11.96 -23.15
C ARG A 538 31.86 11.62 -22.26
N GLU A 539 31.64 10.84 -21.21
CA GLU A 539 32.67 10.56 -20.19
C GLU A 539 33.57 9.36 -20.54
N THR A 540 33.02 8.31 -21.15
CA THR A 540 33.73 7.03 -21.38
C THR A 540 34.05 6.72 -22.84
N GLY A 541 33.59 7.57 -23.77
CA GLY A 541 33.73 7.37 -25.21
C GLY A 541 32.75 6.33 -25.79
N GLN A 542 32.61 6.36 -27.11
CA GLN A 542 31.53 5.66 -27.84
C GLN A 542 31.66 4.11 -27.85
N LYS A 543 32.86 3.57 -27.58
CA LYS A 543 33.18 2.13 -27.60
C LYS A 543 33.20 1.48 -26.21
N SER A 544 32.73 2.16 -25.16
CA SER A 544 32.78 1.61 -23.80
C SER A 544 31.80 0.45 -23.60
N ARG A 545 32.17 -0.51 -22.75
CA ARG A 545 31.33 -1.67 -22.38
C ARG A 545 29.99 -1.24 -21.76
N ASN A 546 29.97 -0.09 -21.07
CA ASN A 546 28.76 0.48 -20.48
C ASN A 546 27.77 0.96 -21.55
N VAL A 547 28.26 1.62 -22.60
CA VAL A 547 27.42 2.03 -23.74
C VAL A 547 26.78 0.81 -24.41
N ALA A 548 27.54 -0.28 -24.61
CA ALA A 548 27.01 -1.50 -25.22
C ALA A 548 25.90 -2.16 -24.36
N GLN A 549 26.06 -2.19 -23.03
CA GLN A 549 25.05 -2.76 -22.13
C GLN A 549 23.75 -1.96 -22.10
N LEU A 550 23.86 -0.63 -21.98
CA LEU A 550 22.70 0.26 -22.02
C LEU A 550 21.97 0.17 -23.37
N THR A 551 22.71 0.17 -24.48
CA THR A 551 22.15 0.00 -25.84
C THR A 551 21.33 -1.29 -25.95
N LYS A 552 21.87 -2.41 -25.44
CA LYS A 552 21.14 -3.70 -25.42
C LYS A 552 19.87 -3.65 -24.58
N TRP A 553 19.89 -2.94 -23.45
CA TRP A 553 18.71 -2.79 -22.60
C TRP A 553 17.61 -1.99 -23.30
N ARG A 554 17.95 -0.85 -23.92
CA ARG A 554 17.03 -0.09 -24.79
C ARG A 554 16.37 -0.99 -25.84
N ASP A 555 17.17 -1.79 -26.54
CA ASP A 555 16.68 -2.65 -27.63
C ASP A 555 15.69 -3.71 -27.13
N ASN A 556 15.92 -4.26 -25.94
CA ASN A 556 14.97 -5.18 -25.30
C ASN A 556 13.64 -4.50 -24.94
N LEU A 557 13.68 -3.25 -24.44
CA LEU A 557 12.48 -2.47 -24.14
C LEU A 557 11.70 -2.16 -25.43
N LYS A 558 12.40 -1.78 -26.50
CA LYS A 558 11.80 -1.55 -27.81
C LYS A 558 11.12 -2.80 -28.36
N ALA A 559 11.78 -3.96 -28.31
CA ALA A 559 11.18 -5.22 -28.72
C ALA A 559 9.94 -5.62 -27.87
N LYS A 560 9.94 -5.26 -26.58
CA LYS A 560 8.78 -5.46 -25.70
C LYS A 560 7.61 -4.56 -26.11
N MET A 561 7.88 -3.29 -26.43
CA MET A 561 6.89 -2.33 -26.94
C MET A 561 6.23 -2.82 -28.22
N GLU A 562 7.04 -3.25 -29.21
CA GLU A 562 6.55 -3.74 -30.51
C GLU A 562 5.58 -4.93 -30.33
N ARG A 563 5.94 -5.89 -29.47
CA ARG A 563 5.06 -7.04 -29.15
C ARG A 563 3.75 -6.62 -28.49
N LEU A 564 3.79 -5.58 -27.64
CA LEU A 564 2.62 -5.10 -26.92
C LEU A 564 1.61 -4.49 -27.90
N LEU A 565 2.08 -3.65 -28.82
CA LEU A 565 1.27 -3.04 -29.88
C LEU A 565 0.67 -4.10 -30.82
N ASP A 566 1.40 -5.18 -31.11
CA ASP A 566 0.90 -6.30 -31.90
C ASP A 566 -0.15 -7.16 -31.17
N SER A 567 0.01 -7.35 -29.85
CA SER A 567 -0.89 -8.17 -29.02
C SER A 567 -2.21 -7.48 -28.65
N GLY A 568 -2.24 -6.14 -28.63
CA GLY A 568 -3.44 -5.34 -28.33
C GLY A 568 -4.61 -5.57 -29.30
N ARG A 569 -4.37 -6.27 -30.42
CA ARG A 569 -5.40 -6.70 -31.38
C ARG A 569 -6.15 -7.99 -31.02
N LYS A 570 -5.76 -8.74 -29.97
CA LYS A 570 -6.27 -10.11 -29.74
C LYS A 570 -6.99 -10.40 -28.41
N ASP A 571 -6.97 -9.51 -27.41
CA ASP A 571 -7.52 -9.81 -26.08
C ASP A 571 -8.64 -8.83 -25.64
N ASP A 572 -9.90 -9.23 -25.85
CA ASP A 572 -11.13 -8.43 -25.59
C ASP A 572 -11.60 -8.44 -24.11
N GLY A 573 -10.66 -8.35 -23.18
CA GLY A 573 -10.96 -8.21 -21.74
C GLY A 573 -11.12 -6.73 -21.34
N PRO A 574 -12.10 -6.35 -20.49
CA PRO A 574 -12.19 -4.97 -20.02
C PRO A 574 -10.96 -4.60 -19.18
N ALA A 575 -10.32 -3.49 -19.52
CA ALA A 575 -9.15 -2.94 -18.83
C ALA A 575 -9.50 -2.30 -17.48
N ARG A 576 -8.51 -2.08 -16.61
CA ARG A 576 -8.68 -1.37 -15.31
C ARG A 576 -9.34 0.02 -15.45
N SER A 577 -9.12 0.70 -16.58
CA SER A 577 -9.77 1.97 -16.91
C SER A 577 -11.30 1.83 -17.04
N ALA A 578 -11.79 0.72 -17.60
CA ALA A 578 -13.22 0.46 -17.80
C ALA A 578 -14.01 0.19 -16.50
N ILE A 579 -13.33 -0.11 -15.39
CA ILE A 579 -13.95 -0.25 -14.06
C ILE A 579 -13.86 1.01 -13.19
N GLY A 580 -13.30 2.10 -13.72
CA GLY A 580 -13.08 3.37 -13.00
C GLY A 580 -11.83 3.36 -12.11
N GLY A 581 -10.87 2.48 -12.37
CA GLY A 581 -9.60 2.44 -11.65
C GLY A 581 -8.64 3.49 -12.20
N SER A 582 -8.56 4.66 -11.55
CA SER A 582 -7.51 5.64 -11.80
C SER A 582 -6.38 5.44 -10.79
N ARG A 583 -5.22 4.96 -11.26
CA ARG A 583 -3.92 4.86 -10.55
C ARG A 583 -3.84 3.74 -9.49
N CYS A 584 -3.22 2.62 -9.86
CA CYS A 584 -2.37 1.90 -8.91
C CYS A 584 -0.99 2.54 -8.99
N ARG A 585 -0.59 3.37 -8.00
CA ARG A 585 0.83 3.62 -7.80
C ARG A 585 1.42 2.34 -7.25
N ALA A 586 1.97 1.49 -8.12
CA ALA A 586 3.00 0.57 -7.67
C ALA A 586 4.16 1.47 -7.21
N GLY A 587 4.50 1.41 -5.92
CA GLY A 587 5.74 1.99 -5.46
C GLY A 587 6.93 1.29 -6.15
N PRO A 588 8.08 1.97 -6.27
CA PRO A 588 9.31 1.36 -6.76
C PRO A 588 9.68 0.09 -5.99
#